data_AF-A0A1G2L1G2-F1
#
_entry.id   AF-A0A1G2L1G2-F1
#
_cell.length_a   1.000
_cell.length_b   1.000
_cell.length_c   1.000
_cell.angle_alpha   90.00
_cell.angle_beta   90.00
_cell.angle_gamma   90.00
#
_symmetry.space_group_name_H-M   'P 1'
#
loop_
_entity.id
_entity.type
_entity.pdbx_description
1 polymer ?
#
loop_
_entity_poly.entity_id
_entity_poly.type
_entity_poly.pdbx_seq_one_letter_code
_entity_poly.pdbx_strand_id
1 'polypeptide(L)' 'MEKRYITIQNAAEILGVTPLTLRNWDKKGILSAYRNPANNYRVYRTDQVELFLRKMENSRNRQTGARKIDISVV' A
#
# COMPACT_ATOMS: atom_id res chain seq x y z
N MET A 1 19.92 -4.43 -4.29
CA MET A 1 18.62 -5.13 -4.31
C MET A 1 18.13 -5.17 -5.75
N GLU A 2 17.87 -6.35 -6.30
CA GLU A 2 17.33 -6.48 -7.66
C GLU A 2 15.99 -5.74 -7.76
N LYS A 3 15.78 -4.99 -8.86
CA LYS A 3 14.50 -4.34 -9.17
C LYS A 3 13.52 -5.40 -9.67
N ARG A 4 12.95 -6.17 -8.73
CA ARG A 4 11.91 -7.14 -9.03
C ARG A 4 10.57 -6.43 -9.14
N TYR A 5 9.85 -6.72 -10.23
CA TYR A 5 8.47 -6.30 -10.40
C TYR A 5 7.55 -7.44 -9.98
N ILE A 6 6.46 -7.10 -9.31
CA ILE A 6 5.44 -8.04 -8.86
C ILE A 6 4.07 -7.62 -9.38
N THR A 7 3.19 -8.60 -9.54
CA THR A 7 1.81 -8.37 -9.98
C THR A 7 1.01 -7.65 -8.89
N ILE A 8 -0.15 -7.11 -9.29
CA ILE A 8 -1.10 -6.53 -8.34
C ILE A 8 -1.60 -7.53 -7.29
N GLN A 9 -1.68 -8.83 -7.60
CA GLN A 9 -2.07 -9.86 -6.65
C GLN A 9 -1.03 -10.00 -5.55
N ASN A 10 0.24 -10.24 -5.92
CA ASN A 10 1.31 -10.40 -4.93
C ASN A 10 1.51 -9.13 -4.11
N ALA A 11 1.40 -7.95 -4.73
CA ALA A 11 1.47 -6.69 -3.98
C ALA A 11 0.31 -6.54 -2.98
N ALA A 12 -0.89 -6.99 -3.33
CA ALA A 12 -2.06 -6.93 -2.47
C ALA A 12 -1.90 -7.86 -1.26
N GLU A 13 -1.38 -9.07 -1.47
CA GLU A 13 -1.06 -10.03 -0.42
C GLU A 13 -0.02 -9.48 0.57
N ILE A 14 1.08 -8.90 0.07
CA ILE A 14 2.13 -8.30 0.90
C ILE A 14 1.57 -7.15 1.75
N LEU A 15 0.71 -6.31 1.17
CA LEU A 15 0.12 -5.16 1.85
C LEU A 15 -1.09 -5.50 2.73
N GLY A 16 -1.57 -6.74 2.69
CA GLY A 16 -2.77 -7.16 3.42
C GLY A 16 -4.05 -6.45 2.96
N VAL A 17 -4.13 -6.09 1.68
CA VAL A 17 -5.29 -5.40 1.08
C VAL A 17 -5.85 -6.18 -0.11
N THR A 18 -6.98 -5.77 -0.65
CA THR A 18 -7.51 -6.38 -1.87
C THR A 18 -6.85 -5.79 -3.12
N PRO A 19 -6.77 -6.53 -4.25
CA PRO A 19 -6.34 -5.98 -5.53
C PRO A 19 -7.20 -4.78 -5.98
N LEU A 20 -8.48 -4.74 -5.60
CA LEU A 20 -9.37 -3.60 -5.86
C LEU A 20 -8.89 -2.34 -5.12
N THR A 21 -8.47 -2.48 -3.86
CA THR A 21 -7.86 -1.38 -3.08
C THR A 21 -6.63 -0.82 -3.80
N LEU A 22 -5.76 -1.69 -4.31
CA LEU A 22 -4.59 -1.25 -5.09
C LEU A 22 -4.97 -0.54 -6.39
N ARG A 23 -6.00 -0.99 -7.11
CA ARG A 23 -6.51 -0.28 -8.30
C ARG A 23 -7.04 1.11 -7.94
N ASN A 24 -7.71 1.24 -6.80
CA ASN A 24 -8.19 2.52 -6.31
C ASN A 24 -7.05 3.44 -5.90
N TRP A 25 -5.99 2.91 -5.29
CA TRP A 25 -4.79 3.67 -4.95
C TRP A 25 -4.00 4.12 -6.18
N ASP A 26 -3.89 3.28 -7.21
CA ASP A 26 -3.32 3.65 -8.51
C ASP A 26 -4.09 4.83 -9.13
N LYS A 27 -5.43 4.75 -9.18
CA LYS A 27 -6.29 5.84 -9.66
C LYS A 27 -6.13 7.14 -8.87
N LYS A 28 -5.91 7.04 -7.54
CA LYS A 28 -5.75 8.19 -6.64
C LYS A 28 -4.31 8.71 -6.56
N GLY A 29 -3.35 8.06 -7.21
CA GLY A 29 -1.92 8.41 -7.11
C GLY A 29 -1.28 8.12 -5.75
N ILE A 30 -1.92 7.32 -4.90
CA ILE A 30 -1.41 6.95 -3.56
C ILE A 30 -0.25 5.95 -3.70
N LEU A 31 -0.45 4.95 -4.55
CA LEU A 31 0.56 3.96 -4.91
C LEU A 31 0.45 3.70 -6.42
N SER A 32 1.27 4.38 -7.20
CA SER A 32 1.25 4.28 -8.66
C SER A 32 1.80 2.94 -9.13
N ALA A 33 1.06 2.29 -10.03
CA ALA A 33 1.51 1.08 -10.69
C ALA A 33 2.24 1.40 -11.99
N TYR A 34 3.31 0.66 -12.27
CA TYR A 34 3.90 0.62 -13.60
C TYR A 34 3.02 -0.22 -14.53
N ARG A 35 3.14 0.04 -15.83
CA ARG A 35 2.49 -0.76 -16.88
C ARG A 35 3.53 -1.65 -17.53
N ASN A 36 3.27 -2.95 -17.56
CA ASN A 36 4.14 -3.87 -18.28
C ASN A 36 4.05 -3.57 -19.79
N PRO A 37 5.16 -3.29 -20.51
CA PRO A 37 5.12 -3.01 -21.94
C PRO A 37 4.58 -4.19 -22.77
N ALA A 38 4.69 -5.43 -22.28
CA ALA A 38 4.28 -6.61 -23.04
C ALA A 38 2.75 -6.83 -23.06
N ASN A 39 2.03 -6.44 -22.00
CA ASN A 39 0.61 -6.76 -21.84
C ASN A 39 -0.21 -5.68 -21.11
N ASN A 40 0.39 -4.54 -20.81
CA ASN A 40 -0.20 -3.39 -20.11
C ASN A 40 -0.79 -3.70 -18.72
N TYR A 41 -0.42 -4.84 -18.10
CA TYR A 41 -0.84 -5.16 -16.74
C TYR A 41 -0.15 -4.24 -15.71
N ARG A 42 -0.84 -4.06 -14.58
CA ARG A 42 -0.32 -3.30 -13.43
C ARG A 42 0.72 -4.13 -12.70
N VAL A 43 1.94 -3.58 -12.64
CA VAL A 43 3.04 -4.17 -11.88
C VAL A 43 3.60 -3.14 -10.91
N TYR A 44 4.07 -3.62 -9.77
CA TYR A 44 4.66 -2.80 -8.72
C TYR A 44 6.09 -3.22 -8.50
N ARG A 45 6.96 -2.27 -8.18
CA ARG A 45 8.32 -2.60 -7.76
C ARG A 45 8.28 -3.13 -6.32
N THR A 46 8.99 -4.21 -6.05
CA THR A 46 9.01 -4.82 -4.71
C THR A 46 9.49 -3.84 -3.63
N ASP A 47 10.53 -3.04 -3.93
CA ASP A 47 11.06 -2.05 -2.99
C ASP A 47 10.09 -0.89 -2.71
N GLN A 48 9.29 -0.50 -3.72
CA GLN A 48 8.24 0.50 -3.53
C GLN A 48 7.13 -0.01 -2.61
N VAL A 49 6.72 -1.27 -2.78
CA VAL A 49 5.69 -1.90 -1.95
C VAL A 49 6.17 -2.03 -0.51
N GLU A 50 7.40 -2.48 -0.30
CA GLU A 50 8.04 -2.59 1.01
C GLU A 50 8.17 -1.23 1.71
N LEU A 51 8.63 -0.19 0.99
CA LEU A 51 8.71 1.16 1.53
C LEU A 51 7.32 1.70 1.90
N PHE A 52 6.31 1.42 1.08
CA PHE A 52 4.95 1.83 1.34
C PHE A 52 4.37 1.15 2.58
N LEU A 53 4.60 -0.15 2.75
CA LEU A 53 4.19 -0.90 3.94
C LEU A 53 4.78 -0.27 5.21
N ARG A 54 6.09 -0.02 5.23
CA ARG A 54 6.76 0.64 6.35
C ARG A 54 6.18 2.03 6.65
N LYS A 55 5.85 2.79 5.62
CA LYS A 55 5.20 4.11 5.78
C LYS A 55 3.81 3.97 6.42
N MET A 56 3.03 2.96 6.02
CA MET A 56 1.72 2.67 6.61
C MET A 56 1.83 2.30 8.09
N GLU A 57 2.77 1.42 8.44
CA GLU A 57 3.01 0.97 9.81
C GLU A 57 3.43 2.14 10.72
N ASN A 58 4.37 2.97 10.26
CA ASN A 58 4.80 4.18 10.98
C ASN A 58 3.66 5.17 11.17
N SER A 59 2.79 5.34 10.17
CA SER A 59 1.62 6.21 10.25
C SER A 59 0.59 5.70 11.25
N ARG A 60 0.41 4.38 11.34
CA ARG A 60 -0.48 3.73 12.30
C ARG A 60 0.01 3.92 13.73
N ASN A 61 1.31 3.72 13.98
CA ASN A 61 1.91 3.85 15.30
C ASN A 61 1.77 5.29 15.85
N ARG A 62 1.92 6.31 15.00
CA ARG A 62 1.70 7.72 15.39
C ARG A 62 0.26 8.04 15.80
N GLN A 63 -0.74 7.34 15.26
CA GLN A 63 -2.16 7.60 15.56
C GLN A 63 -2.59 7.02 16.92
N THR A 64 -1.97 5.91 17.35
CA THR A 64 -2.25 5.28 18.65
C THR A 64 -1.79 6.12 19.85
N GLY A 65 -0.76 6.96 19.69
CA GLY A 65 -0.32 7.88 20.75
C GLY A 65 -1.16 9.15 20.91
N ALA A 66 -2.03 9.47 19.94
CA ALA A 66 -2.74 10.75 19.87
C ALA A 66 -4.26 10.66 20.13
N ARG A 67 -4.79 9.47 20.45
CA ARG A 67 -6.22 9.27 20.77
C ARG A 67 -6.40 8.80 22.22
N LYS A 68 -6.12 9.68 23.19
CA LYS A 68 -6.94 9.70 24.41
C LYS A 68 -8.29 10.26 24.00
N ILE A 69 -9.26 9.38 23.75
CA ILE A 69 -10.66 9.79 23.62
C ILE A 69 -11.23 9.69 25.03
N ASP A 70 -11.38 10.83 25.71
CA ASP A 70 -12.24 10.93 26.90
C ASP A 70 -13.68 10.66 26.44
N ILE A 71 -14.08 9.39 26.46
CA ILE A 71 -15.49 9.03 26.41
C ILE A 71 -15.96 9.08 27.87
N SER A 72 -16.36 10.28 28.30
CA SER A 72 -17.27 10.41 29.44
C SER A 72 -18.62 9.88 28.96
N VAL A 73 -18.91 8.61 29.27
CA VAL A 73 -20.29 8.13 29.23
C VAL A 73 -21.02 8.83 30.38
N VAL A 74 -21.92 9.75 30.01
CA VAL A 74 -22.94 10.31 30.90
C VAL A 74 -24.05 9.28 31.08
#